data_AF-R9XEX6-F1
#
_entry.id   AF-R9XEX6-F1
#
_cell.length_a   1.000
_cell.length_b   1.000
_cell.length_c   1.000
_cell.angle_alpha   90.00
_cell.angle_beta   90.00
_cell.angle_gamma   90.00
#
_symmetry.space_group_name_H-M   'P 1'
#
loop_
_entity.id
_entity.type
_entity.pdbx_description
1 polymer ?
#
loop_
_entity_poly.entity_id
_entity_poly.type
_entity_poly.pdbx_seq_one_letter_code
_entity_poly.pdbx_strand_id
1 'polypeptide(L)'
;MSGRQTRERQRGGALDFQQSLQRCRGGVQDSDMLADLKRQLEPHREGLTRIRCLALGKFHDEAPARWQLALLLELVDYLGPGVQCSVYDPAFTAEELAFVEQLGEQWSVDEQSPWSTELSDQVLFFLPHAPLSLSESVVEAEQPRLWLANQLVQHTDRYTKAQLFEKYPLISKLVSYLDSGSKAGTASNDGFSTFVPKRSRRQRRNKAVFTEPNIDYGSVRSYFTGCAVLTDFCGGELLRDKPWLNAFSDLALHRIELGVGQAGDTANSI
;
A
#
# COMPACT_ATOMS: atom_id res chain seq x y z
N MET A 1 -1.69 42.15 23.38
CA MET A 1 -2.21 41.03 24.21
C MET A 1 -2.60 39.78 23.41
N SER A 2 -2.61 39.78 22.06
CA SER A 2 -3.02 38.58 21.28
C SER A 2 -1.93 37.50 21.14
N GLY A 3 -0.65 37.81 21.30
CA GLY A 3 0.44 36.83 21.11
C GLY A 3 0.59 35.75 22.19
N ARG A 4 -0.01 35.93 23.38
CA ARG A 4 0.05 34.94 24.48
C ARG A 4 -0.99 33.83 24.31
N GLN A 5 -2.21 34.19 23.89
CA GLN A 5 -3.30 33.22 23.68
C GLN A 5 -3.07 32.32 22.47
N THR A 6 -2.44 32.82 21.40
CA THR A 6 -2.08 31.99 20.24
C THR A 6 -0.99 30.97 20.59
N ARG A 7 0.02 31.37 21.39
CA ARG A 7 1.09 30.47 21.85
C ARG A 7 0.61 29.41 22.85
N GLU A 8 -0.34 29.73 23.72
CA GLU A 8 -0.92 28.76 24.67
C GLU A 8 -1.82 27.74 23.96
N ARG A 9 -2.63 28.15 22.97
CA ARG A 9 -3.40 27.21 22.14
C ARG A 9 -2.52 26.30 21.30
N GLN A 10 -1.46 26.84 20.69
CA GLN A 10 -0.49 26.04 19.93
C GLN A 10 0.27 25.05 20.80
N ARG A 11 0.67 25.43 22.03
CA ARG A 11 1.30 24.49 22.99
C ARG A 11 0.34 23.40 23.48
N GLY A 12 -0.93 23.72 23.68
CA GLY A 12 -1.96 22.75 24.06
C GLY A 12 -2.22 21.71 22.97
N GLY A 13 -2.34 22.14 21.70
CA GLY A 13 -2.55 21.25 20.56
C GLY A 13 -1.33 20.36 20.24
N ALA A 14 -0.11 20.89 20.39
CA ALA A 14 1.10 20.11 20.16
C ALA A 14 1.30 18.99 21.20
N LEU A 15 1.02 19.27 22.49
CA LEU A 15 1.07 18.25 23.54
C LEU A 15 0.00 17.17 23.35
N ASP A 16 -1.19 17.55 22.87
CA ASP A 16 -2.28 16.62 22.54
C ASP A 16 -1.92 15.72 21.35
N PHE A 17 -1.34 16.28 20.28
CA PHE A 17 -0.89 15.50 19.13
C PHE A 17 0.18 14.47 19.51
N GLN A 18 1.23 14.87 20.24
CA GLN A 18 2.31 13.95 20.63
C GLN A 18 1.80 12.80 21.50
N GLN A 19 0.92 13.08 22.46
CA GLN A 19 0.31 12.04 23.30
C GLN A 19 -0.57 11.10 22.48
N SER A 20 -1.35 11.65 21.55
CA SER A 20 -2.20 10.89 20.65
C SER A 20 -1.39 9.99 19.72
N LEU A 21 -0.32 10.53 19.11
CA LEU A 21 0.61 9.77 18.28
C LEU A 21 1.30 8.66 19.08
N GLN A 22 1.76 8.94 20.31
CA GLN A 22 2.37 7.92 21.16
C GLN A 22 1.40 6.79 21.51
N ARG A 23 0.12 7.10 21.73
CA ARG A 23 -0.93 6.09 21.92
C ARG A 23 -1.14 5.26 20.65
N CYS A 24 -1.14 5.88 19.47
CA CYS A 24 -1.20 5.16 18.21
C CYS A 24 0.01 4.23 18.05
N ARG A 25 1.23 4.72 18.31
CA ARG A 25 2.45 3.91 18.26
C ARG A 25 2.37 2.70 19.18
N GLY A 26 2.00 2.89 20.45
CA GLY A 26 1.82 1.78 21.39
C GLY A 26 0.80 0.75 20.91
N GLY A 27 -0.33 1.20 20.35
CA GLY A 27 -1.32 0.31 19.77
C GLY A 27 -0.80 -0.51 18.57
N VAL A 28 -0.03 0.10 17.68
CA VAL A 28 0.60 -0.61 16.55
C VAL A 28 1.68 -1.57 17.05
N GLN A 29 2.51 -1.13 18.00
CA GLN A 29 3.61 -1.91 18.56
C GLN A 29 3.13 -3.22 19.21
N ASP A 30 2.00 -3.17 19.92
CA ASP A 30 1.40 -4.32 20.60
C ASP A 30 0.54 -5.21 19.66
N SER A 31 0.49 -4.90 18.36
CA SER A 31 -0.42 -5.58 17.42
C SER A 31 0.19 -6.81 16.75
N ASP A 32 -0.64 -7.85 16.57
CA ASP A 32 -0.30 -9.00 15.73
C ASP A 32 -0.08 -8.62 14.26
N MET A 33 -0.70 -7.53 13.81
CA MET A 33 -0.49 -6.96 12.46
C MET A 33 0.98 -6.55 12.27
N LEU A 34 1.55 -5.79 13.19
CA LEU A 34 2.96 -5.40 13.11
C LEU A 34 3.88 -6.62 13.23
N ALA A 35 3.54 -7.58 14.11
CA ALA A 35 4.33 -8.80 14.27
C ALA A 35 4.36 -9.65 12.98
N ASP A 36 3.21 -9.81 12.32
CA ASP A 36 3.12 -10.47 11.02
C ASP A 36 3.90 -9.70 9.95
N LEU A 37 3.73 -8.38 9.86
CA LEU A 37 4.44 -7.54 8.90
C LEU A 37 5.97 -7.65 9.06
N LYS A 38 6.48 -7.57 10.30
CA LYS A 38 7.90 -7.75 10.60
C LYS A 38 8.39 -9.12 10.13
N ARG A 39 7.65 -10.19 10.41
CA ARG A 39 7.99 -11.54 9.95
C ARG A 39 8.09 -11.64 8.43
N GLN A 40 7.20 -11.00 7.68
CA GLN A 40 7.25 -11.00 6.21
C GLN A 40 8.39 -10.13 5.65
N LEU A 41 8.76 -9.06 6.36
CA LEU A 41 9.84 -8.16 5.96
C LEU A 41 11.24 -8.67 6.36
N GLU A 42 11.35 -9.55 7.37
CA GLU A 42 12.63 -10.06 7.88
C GLU A 42 13.57 -10.60 6.79
N PRO A 43 13.12 -11.40 5.79
CA PRO A 43 13.99 -11.87 4.70
C PRO A 43 14.59 -10.76 3.83
N HIS A 44 14.03 -9.55 3.88
CA HIS A 44 14.42 -8.40 3.08
C HIS A 44 15.09 -7.29 3.91
N ARG A 45 15.09 -7.43 5.24
CA ARG A 45 15.42 -6.36 6.17
C ARG A 45 16.81 -5.77 5.96
N GLU A 46 17.83 -6.59 5.73
CA GLU A 46 19.21 -6.12 5.54
C GLU A 46 19.40 -5.31 4.25
N GLY A 47 18.57 -5.55 3.22
CA GLY A 47 18.62 -4.80 1.96
C GLY A 47 17.81 -3.50 2.00
N LEU A 48 16.82 -3.41 2.87
CA LEU A 48 15.94 -2.26 2.99
C LEU A 48 16.62 -1.12 3.76
N THR A 49 17.08 -0.11 3.03
CA THR A 49 17.73 1.08 3.60
C THR A 49 16.85 2.33 3.47
N ARG A 50 15.69 2.22 2.82
CA ARG A 50 14.83 3.36 2.47
C ARG A 50 13.35 3.03 2.63
N ILE A 51 12.56 4.03 3.00
CA ILE A 51 11.09 3.99 2.93
C ILE A 51 10.61 5.15 2.08
N ARG A 52 9.79 4.85 1.06
CA ARG A 52 9.05 5.83 0.29
C ARG A 52 7.60 5.82 0.75
N CYS A 53 7.16 6.85 1.48
CA CYS A 53 5.78 6.97 1.94
C CYS A 53 5.00 8.02 1.13
N LEU A 54 3.87 7.62 0.57
CA LEU A 54 2.97 8.52 -0.15
C LEU A 54 1.54 8.36 0.33
N ALA A 55 0.72 9.41 0.19
CA ALA A 55 -0.70 9.42 0.57
C ALA A 55 -0.95 9.17 2.08
N LEU A 56 -0.11 9.76 2.94
CA LEU A 56 -0.19 9.57 4.40
C LEU A 56 -1.38 10.31 5.05
N GLY A 57 -1.94 11.32 4.40
CA GLY A 57 -3.00 12.18 4.91
C GLY A 57 -2.56 13.21 5.96
N LYS A 58 -3.54 13.91 6.55
CA LYS A 58 -3.31 15.00 7.53
C LYS A 58 -3.21 14.46 8.94
N PHE A 59 -2.06 13.95 9.33
CA PHE A 59 -1.92 13.21 10.60
C PHE A 59 -2.12 14.06 11.88
N HIS A 60 -2.05 15.39 11.82
CA HIS A 60 -2.46 16.22 12.95
C HIS A 60 -3.98 16.23 13.15
N ASP A 61 -4.76 16.21 12.09
CA ASP A 61 -6.22 16.38 12.13
C ASP A 61 -7.00 15.05 12.01
N GLU A 62 -6.45 14.09 11.26
CA GLU A 62 -7.15 12.87 10.87
C GLU A 62 -6.61 11.67 11.63
N ALA A 63 -7.49 11.03 12.41
CA ALA A 63 -7.11 9.85 13.20
C ALA A 63 -6.57 8.69 12.33
N PRO A 64 -7.14 8.37 11.14
CA PRO A 64 -6.55 7.35 10.26
C PRO A 64 -5.12 7.67 9.82
N ALA A 65 -4.87 8.90 9.36
CA ALA A 65 -3.53 9.36 8.97
C ALA A 65 -2.53 9.28 10.14
N ARG A 66 -2.98 9.57 11.37
CA ARG A 66 -2.14 9.43 12.57
C ARG A 66 -1.75 7.98 12.87
N TRP A 67 -2.65 7.02 12.66
CA TRP A 67 -2.32 5.61 12.76
C TRP A 67 -1.32 5.18 11.66
N GLN A 68 -1.50 5.68 10.44
CA GLN A 68 -0.56 5.41 9.34
C GLN A 68 0.83 5.97 9.63
N LEU A 69 0.93 7.18 10.17
CA LEU A 69 2.20 7.74 10.64
C LEU A 69 2.81 6.89 11.75
N ALA A 70 2.00 6.42 12.70
CA ALA A 70 2.49 5.54 13.76
C ALA A 70 3.09 4.24 13.19
N LEU A 71 2.44 3.62 12.21
CA LEU A 71 3.00 2.44 11.52
C LEU A 71 4.30 2.76 10.79
N LEU A 72 4.37 3.89 10.08
CA LEU A 72 5.59 4.35 9.41
C LEU A 72 6.76 4.50 10.40
N LEU A 73 6.53 5.12 11.56
CA LEU A 73 7.54 5.27 12.60
C LEU A 73 8.00 3.91 13.15
N GLU A 74 7.09 2.96 13.39
CA GLU A 74 7.44 1.60 13.81
C GLU A 74 8.23 0.83 12.74
N LEU A 75 7.98 1.09 11.46
CA LEU A 75 8.74 0.51 10.35
C LEU A 75 10.16 1.08 10.27
N VAL A 76 10.32 2.40 10.42
CA VAL A 76 11.65 3.04 10.49
C VAL A 76 12.46 2.46 11.65
N ASP A 77 11.87 2.37 12.84
CA ASP A 77 12.55 1.81 14.02
C ASP A 77 12.92 0.32 13.83
N TYR A 78 12.07 -0.43 13.13
CA TYR A 78 12.33 -1.84 12.84
C TYR A 78 13.50 -2.05 11.87
N LEU A 79 13.54 -1.27 10.78
CA LEU A 79 14.59 -1.36 9.78
C LEU A 79 15.92 -0.76 10.28
N GLY A 80 15.86 0.22 11.19
CA GLY A 80 16.99 0.71 11.95
C GLY A 80 17.32 2.19 11.73
N PRO A 81 18.26 2.75 12.52
CA PRO A 81 18.49 4.21 12.62
C PRO A 81 19.10 4.85 11.36
N GLY A 82 19.60 4.05 10.41
CA GLY A 82 20.18 4.53 9.15
C GLY A 82 19.19 4.58 7.99
N VAL A 83 17.91 4.24 8.21
CA VAL A 83 16.91 4.23 7.15
C VAL A 83 16.52 5.64 6.77
N GLN A 84 16.62 5.94 5.47
CA GLN A 84 16.15 7.19 4.90
C GLN A 84 14.64 7.09 4.63
N CYS A 85 13.87 8.08 5.04
CA CYS A 85 12.43 8.11 4.86
C CYS A 85 12.01 9.36 4.08
N SER A 86 11.51 9.16 2.86
CA SER A 86 10.93 10.22 2.04
C SER A 86 9.41 10.13 2.12
N VAL A 87 8.76 11.22 2.52
CA VAL A 87 7.29 11.28 2.69
C VAL A 87 6.68 12.36 1.81
N TYR A 88 5.48 12.14 1.28
CA TYR A 88 4.71 13.22 0.67
C TYR A 88 3.22 12.94 0.64
N ASP A 89 2.44 13.99 0.91
CA ASP A 89 1.03 14.04 0.63
C ASP A 89 0.65 15.48 0.24
N PRO A 90 -0.09 15.70 -0.86
CA PRO A 90 -0.57 17.04 -1.23
C PRO A 90 -1.48 17.67 -0.16
N ALA A 91 -1.99 16.89 0.79
CA ALA A 91 -2.80 17.35 1.90
C ALA A 91 -1.99 17.89 3.09
N PHE A 92 -0.66 17.69 3.14
CA PHE A 92 0.18 18.18 4.24
C PHE A 92 0.02 19.69 4.46
N THR A 93 -0.17 20.08 5.72
CA THR A 93 -0.14 21.47 6.18
C THR A 93 1.26 21.86 6.66
N ALA A 94 1.43 23.11 7.06
CA ALA A 94 2.67 23.59 7.66
C ALA A 94 3.04 22.81 8.94
N GLU A 95 2.04 22.32 9.69
CA GLU A 95 2.24 21.48 10.87
C GLU A 95 2.81 20.11 10.51
N GLU A 96 2.28 19.43 9.49
CA GLU A 96 2.85 18.17 9.01
C GLU A 96 4.30 18.34 8.52
N LEU A 97 4.55 19.36 7.70
CA LEU A 97 5.90 19.64 7.18
C LEU A 97 6.90 19.91 8.32
N ALA A 98 6.53 20.77 9.26
CA ALA A 98 7.37 21.09 10.41
C ALA A 98 7.60 19.87 11.33
N PHE A 99 6.62 18.96 11.43
CA PHE A 99 6.81 17.72 12.17
C PHE A 99 7.83 16.80 11.49
N VAL A 100 7.74 16.61 10.17
CA VAL A 100 8.69 15.78 9.42
C VAL A 100 10.11 16.34 9.51
N GLU A 101 10.28 17.66 9.39
CA GLU A 101 11.59 18.31 9.56
C GLU A 101 12.20 18.06 10.96
N GLN A 102 11.37 17.96 12.00
CA GLN A 102 11.82 17.69 13.37
C GLN A 102 12.23 16.24 13.63
N LEU A 103 11.87 15.30 12.74
CA LEU A 103 12.27 13.89 12.86
C LEU A 103 13.77 13.67 12.57
N GLY A 104 14.43 14.64 11.93
CA GLY A 104 15.87 14.68 11.73
C GLY A 104 16.32 14.43 10.28
N GLU A 105 17.63 14.37 10.07
CA GLU A 105 18.26 14.37 8.74
C GLU A 105 17.94 13.16 7.86
N GLN A 106 17.41 12.08 8.43
CA GLN A 106 16.99 10.91 7.68
C GLN A 106 15.61 11.07 7.03
N TRP A 107 14.89 12.17 7.33
CA TRP A 107 13.54 12.43 6.85
C TRP A 107 13.54 13.57 5.84
N SER A 108 12.81 13.37 4.75
CA SER A 108 12.62 14.38 3.71
C SER A 108 11.17 14.43 3.24
N VAL A 109 10.74 15.60 2.77
CA VAL A 109 9.42 15.78 2.13
C VAL A 109 9.64 15.95 0.63
N ASP A 110 9.33 14.93 -0.16
CA ASP A 110 9.60 14.93 -1.61
C ASP A 110 8.37 14.48 -2.41
N GLU A 111 7.88 15.36 -3.28
CA GLU A 111 6.78 15.02 -4.21
C GLU A 111 7.18 13.91 -5.18
N GLN A 112 8.39 13.97 -5.70
CA GLN A 112 9.00 12.95 -6.55
C GLN A 112 10.01 12.14 -5.73
N SER A 113 10.20 10.87 -6.05
CA SER A 113 11.24 10.07 -5.39
C SER A 113 12.61 10.76 -5.51
N PRO A 114 13.34 10.95 -4.40
CA PRO A 114 14.71 11.44 -4.43
C PRO A 114 15.70 10.36 -4.91
N TRP A 115 15.23 9.14 -5.13
CA TRP A 115 16.04 7.97 -5.47
C TRP A 115 15.74 7.45 -6.88
N SER A 116 16.78 6.94 -7.54
CA SER A 116 16.63 6.27 -8.84
C SER A 116 15.92 4.93 -8.70
N THR A 117 15.29 4.47 -9.79
CA THR A 117 14.65 3.15 -9.87
C THR A 117 15.62 1.99 -9.67
N GLU A 118 16.92 2.20 -9.89
CA GLU A 118 17.98 1.22 -9.63
C GLU A 118 18.09 0.84 -8.14
N LEU A 119 17.64 1.71 -7.25
CA LEU A 119 17.63 1.49 -5.80
C LEU A 119 16.27 0.96 -5.29
N SER A 120 15.33 0.65 -6.18
CA SER A 120 13.97 0.24 -5.78
C SER A 120 13.94 -1.07 -4.96
N ASP A 121 14.94 -1.94 -5.11
CA ASP A 121 15.11 -3.13 -4.28
C ASP A 121 15.51 -2.85 -2.82
N GLN A 122 16.04 -1.65 -2.56
CA GLN A 122 16.40 -1.16 -1.23
C GLN A 122 15.30 -0.31 -0.60
N VAL A 123 14.17 -0.11 -1.29
CA VAL A 123 13.09 0.80 -0.89
C VAL A 123 11.84 0.00 -0.55
N LEU A 124 11.32 0.19 0.67
CA LEU A 124 9.97 -0.21 1.02
C LEU A 124 9.00 0.91 0.61
N PHE A 125 8.11 0.62 -0.33
CA PHE A 125 7.08 1.55 -0.73
C PHE A 125 5.88 1.40 0.20
N PHE A 126 5.53 2.48 0.91
CA PHE A 126 4.40 2.53 1.83
C PHE A 126 3.34 3.51 1.29
N LEU A 127 2.23 2.99 0.78
CA LEU A 127 1.17 3.76 0.14
C LEU A 127 -0.18 3.42 0.77
N PRO A 128 -0.42 3.79 2.04
CA PRO A 128 -1.69 3.47 2.70
C PRO A 128 -2.82 4.32 2.09
N HIS A 129 -3.95 3.70 1.75
CA HIS A 129 -5.11 4.41 1.20
C HIS A 129 -4.85 5.26 -0.06
N ALA A 130 -3.80 4.94 -0.81
CA ALA A 130 -3.48 5.66 -2.04
C ALA A 130 -4.56 5.44 -3.11
N PRO A 131 -4.97 6.50 -3.85
CA PRO A 131 -5.85 6.32 -4.99
C PRO A 131 -5.15 5.52 -6.09
N LEU A 132 -5.91 4.76 -6.86
CA LEU A 132 -5.38 3.96 -7.98
C LEU A 132 -4.53 4.76 -8.98
N SER A 133 -4.86 6.04 -9.21
CA SER A 133 -4.06 6.89 -10.10
C SER A 133 -2.64 7.12 -9.58
N LEU A 134 -2.49 7.29 -8.26
CA LEU A 134 -1.17 7.43 -7.64
C LEU A 134 -0.44 6.08 -7.64
N SER A 135 -1.14 5.00 -7.34
CA SER A 135 -0.58 3.65 -7.39
C SER A 135 -0.06 3.30 -8.79
N GLU A 136 -0.84 3.59 -9.84
CA GLU A 136 -0.43 3.40 -11.24
C GLU A 136 0.82 4.22 -11.57
N SER A 137 0.86 5.51 -11.21
CA SER A 137 2.02 6.36 -11.50
C SER A 137 3.28 5.93 -10.76
N VAL A 138 3.15 5.46 -9.52
CA VAL A 138 4.29 4.96 -8.74
C VAL A 138 4.81 3.64 -9.31
N VAL A 139 3.91 2.75 -9.74
CA VAL A 139 4.31 1.51 -10.43
C VAL A 139 5.05 1.84 -11.73
N GLU A 140 4.58 2.82 -12.50
CA GLU A 140 5.23 3.25 -13.74
C GLU A 140 6.61 3.89 -13.51
N ALA A 141 6.67 4.87 -12.61
CA ALA A 141 7.82 5.76 -12.47
C ALA A 141 8.89 5.25 -11.49
N GLU A 142 8.48 4.64 -10.38
CA GLU A 142 9.38 4.29 -9.26
C GLU A 142 9.65 2.79 -9.14
N GLN A 143 8.90 1.96 -9.88
CA GLN A 143 9.12 0.52 -10.06
C GLN A 143 9.27 -0.29 -8.77
N PRO A 144 8.32 -0.20 -7.81
CA PRO A 144 8.42 -0.82 -6.49
C PRO A 144 8.69 -2.34 -6.51
N ARG A 145 9.56 -2.82 -5.61
CA ARG A 145 9.80 -4.26 -5.37
C ARG A 145 8.98 -4.81 -4.21
N LEU A 146 9.02 -4.10 -3.09
CA LEU A 146 8.24 -4.38 -1.89
C LEU A 146 7.27 -3.22 -1.68
N TRP A 147 5.99 -3.55 -1.64
CA TRP A 147 4.93 -2.56 -1.70
C TRP A 147 3.86 -2.84 -0.64
N LEU A 148 3.93 -2.09 0.45
CA LEU A 148 2.93 -2.07 1.51
C LEU A 148 1.87 -1.02 1.19
N ALA A 149 0.73 -1.45 0.65
CA ALA A 149 -0.26 -0.55 0.09
C ALA A 149 -1.66 -1.18 0.09
N ASN A 150 -2.62 -0.53 -0.57
CA ASN A 150 -3.94 -1.08 -0.76
C ASN A 150 -3.88 -2.49 -1.38
N GLN A 151 -4.71 -3.40 -0.89
CA GLN A 151 -4.82 -4.76 -1.39
C GLN A 151 -5.40 -4.72 -2.78
N LEU A 152 -4.57 -5.00 -3.79
CA LEU A 152 -4.83 -4.66 -5.19
C LEU A 152 -6.15 -5.25 -5.71
N VAL A 153 -6.47 -6.49 -5.32
CA VAL A 153 -7.72 -7.16 -5.73
C VAL A 153 -8.94 -6.42 -5.17
N GLN A 154 -9.02 -6.30 -3.84
CA GLN A 154 -10.15 -5.65 -3.15
C GLN A 154 -10.30 -4.17 -3.57
N HIS A 155 -9.18 -3.47 -3.73
CA HIS A 155 -9.19 -2.06 -4.08
C HIS A 155 -9.67 -1.80 -5.52
N THR A 156 -9.63 -2.82 -6.40
CA THR A 156 -10.04 -2.71 -7.81
C THR A 156 -11.42 -3.31 -8.10
N ASP A 157 -12.08 -3.97 -7.14
CA ASP A 157 -13.40 -4.62 -7.29
C ASP A 157 -14.52 -3.73 -7.85
N ARG A 158 -14.38 -2.41 -7.72
CA ARG A 158 -15.33 -1.43 -8.29
C ARG A 158 -15.27 -1.30 -9.82
N TYR A 159 -14.25 -1.86 -10.46
CA TYR A 159 -14.05 -1.82 -11.90
C TYR A 159 -14.20 -3.21 -12.52
N THR A 160 -14.78 -3.27 -13.72
CA THR A 160 -14.64 -4.47 -14.54
C THR A 160 -13.19 -4.62 -15.02
N LYS A 161 -12.73 -5.84 -15.34
CA LYS A 161 -11.36 -6.08 -15.85
C LYS A 161 -10.99 -5.17 -17.04
N ALA A 162 -11.95 -4.92 -17.94
CA ALA A 162 -11.74 -4.03 -19.10
C ALA A 162 -11.57 -2.57 -18.68
N GLN A 163 -12.41 -2.06 -17.79
CA GLN A 163 -12.28 -0.68 -17.27
C GLN A 163 -10.98 -0.48 -16.49
N LEU A 164 -10.58 -1.49 -15.69
CA LEU A 164 -9.33 -1.45 -14.96
C LEU A 164 -8.14 -1.42 -15.94
N PHE A 165 -8.16 -2.26 -16.97
CA PHE A 165 -7.13 -2.31 -18.00
C PHE A 165 -6.99 -1.00 -18.80
N GLU A 166 -8.11 -0.39 -19.20
CA GLU A 166 -8.09 0.87 -19.95
C GLU A 166 -7.56 2.04 -19.12
N LYS A 167 -7.90 2.09 -17.82
CA LYS A 167 -7.59 3.23 -16.95
C LYS A 167 -6.27 3.10 -16.19
N TYR A 168 -5.93 1.88 -15.80
CA TYR A 168 -4.80 1.55 -14.94
C TYR A 168 -4.12 0.26 -15.45
N PRO A 169 -3.51 0.29 -16.64
CA PRO A 169 -2.99 -0.91 -17.32
C PRO A 169 -1.95 -1.68 -16.51
N LEU A 170 -1.05 -1.00 -15.78
CA LEU A 170 -0.03 -1.66 -14.96
C LEU A 170 -0.65 -2.32 -13.73
N ILE A 171 -1.54 -1.62 -13.02
CA ILE A 171 -2.29 -2.21 -11.90
C ILE A 171 -3.13 -3.39 -12.38
N SER A 172 -3.82 -3.27 -13.51
CA SER A 172 -4.61 -4.35 -14.11
C SER A 172 -3.76 -5.59 -14.40
N LYS A 173 -2.53 -5.39 -14.88
CA LYS A 173 -1.56 -6.46 -15.10
C LYS A 173 -1.07 -7.09 -13.80
N LEU A 174 -0.84 -6.32 -12.73
CA LEU A 174 -0.49 -6.87 -11.41
C LEU A 174 -1.63 -7.73 -10.84
N VAL A 175 -2.86 -7.24 -10.92
CA VAL A 175 -4.05 -7.98 -10.47
C VAL A 175 -4.21 -9.30 -11.23
N SER A 176 -3.96 -9.32 -12.54
CA SER A 176 -4.08 -10.55 -13.32
C SER A 176 -3.07 -11.63 -12.92
N TYR A 177 -1.88 -11.25 -12.42
CA TYR A 177 -0.93 -12.21 -11.83
C TYR A 177 -1.43 -12.78 -10.50
N LEU A 178 -2.04 -11.94 -9.64
CA LEU A 178 -2.62 -12.39 -8.37
C LEU A 178 -3.80 -13.34 -8.57
N ASP A 179 -4.67 -13.05 -9.54
CA ASP A 179 -5.79 -13.93 -9.92
C ASP A 179 -5.32 -15.26 -10.50
N SER A 180 -4.24 -15.24 -11.29
CA SER A 180 -3.69 -16.43 -11.93
C SER A 180 -3.00 -17.36 -10.92
N GLY A 181 -2.33 -16.80 -9.91
CA GLY A 181 -1.77 -17.56 -8.78
C GLY A 181 -2.85 -18.18 -7.88
N SER A 182 -3.99 -17.50 -7.73
CA SER A 182 -5.12 -17.98 -6.92
C SER A 182 -5.87 -19.17 -7.54
N LYS A 183 -5.83 -19.33 -8.86
CA LYS A 183 -6.50 -20.46 -9.56
C LYS A 183 -5.76 -21.80 -9.44
N ALA A 184 -4.56 -21.84 -8.84
CA ALA A 184 -3.85 -23.09 -8.56
C ALA A 184 -4.27 -23.74 -7.21
N GLY A 185 -5.09 -23.07 -6.39
CA GLY A 185 -5.59 -23.60 -5.13
C GLY A 185 -7.07 -23.29 -4.94
N THR A 186 -7.88 -24.33 -4.75
CA THR A 186 -9.31 -24.28 -4.37
C THR A 186 -10.26 -23.56 -5.33
N ALA A 187 -10.86 -24.33 -6.24
CA ALA A 187 -12.26 -24.11 -6.60
C ALA A 187 -13.11 -24.31 -5.33
N SER A 188 -13.33 -23.25 -4.56
CA SER A 188 -14.38 -23.22 -3.55
C SER A 188 -15.71 -23.27 -4.29
N ASN A 189 -16.38 -24.43 -4.23
CA ASN A 189 -17.80 -24.52 -4.51
C ASN A 189 -18.53 -23.73 -3.42
N ASP A 190 -18.63 -22.42 -3.59
CA ASP A 190 -19.57 -21.62 -2.82
C ASP A 190 -20.96 -22.18 -3.11
N GLY A 191 -21.58 -22.76 -2.10
CA GLY A 191 -22.88 -23.46 -2.14
C GLY A 191 -24.07 -22.57 -2.49
N PHE A 192 -23.87 -21.50 -3.25
CA PHE A 192 -24.89 -20.63 -3.80
C PHE A 192 -25.59 -21.34 -4.97
N SER A 193 -26.59 -22.17 -4.64
CA SER A 193 -27.56 -22.59 -5.64
C SER A 193 -28.43 -21.39 -6.01
N THR A 194 -28.29 -20.87 -7.23
CA THR A 194 -29.15 -19.80 -7.73
C THR A 194 -30.58 -20.32 -7.78
N PHE A 195 -31.48 -19.76 -6.96
CA PHE A 195 -32.89 -20.13 -6.98
C PHE A 195 -33.49 -19.69 -8.33
N VAL A 196 -33.76 -20.64 -9.22
CA VAL A 196 -34.45 -20.37 -10.49
C VAL A 196 -35.94 -20.62 -10.27
N PRO A 197 -36.80 -19.59 -10.21
CA PRO A 197 -38.24 -19.80 -10.10
C PRO A 197 -38.76 -20.61 -11.31
N LYS A 198 -39.51 -21.68 -11.02
CA LYS A 198 -40.02 -22.68 -11.98
C LYS A 198 -40.88 -22.12 -13.14
N ARG A 199 -41.21 -20.82 -13.14
CA ARG A 199 -41.96 -20.14 -14.22
C ARG A 199 -41.09 -19.62 -15.38
N SER A 200 -39.76 -19.56 -15.28
CA SER A 200 -38.91 -18.93 -16.32
C SER A 200 -38.34 -19.91 -17.38
N ARG A 201 -38.85 -21.14 -17.50
CA ARG A 201 -38.28 -22.14 -18.44
C ARG A 201 -38.53 -21.83 -19.92
N ARG A 202 -39.48 -20.95 -20.26
CA ARG A 202 -39.83 -20.61 -21.66
C ARG A 202 -39.16 -19.36 -22.23
N GLN A 203 -38.45 -18.56 -21.42
CA GLN A 203 -37.82 -17.29 -21.87
C GLN A 203 -36.28 -17.34 -21.90
N ARG A 204 -35.65 -18.52 -21.78
CA ARG A 204 -34.19 -18.66 -21.64
C ARG A 204 -33.41 -18.82 -22.95
N ARG A 205 -33.99 -18.55 -24.12
CA ARG A 205 -33.25 -18.66 -25.40
C ARG A 205 -32.39 -17.43 -25.75
N ASN A 206 -32.61 -16.28 -25.12
CA ASN A 206 -31.89 -15.03 -25.42
C ASN A 206 -31.19 -14.41 -24.20
N LYS A 207 -30.80 -15.20 -23.19
CA LYS A 207 -29.99 -14.64 -22.10
C LYS A 207 -28.56 -14.53 -22.61
N ALA A 208 -28.12 -13.30 -22.89
CA ALA A 208 -26.73 -12.98 -23.23
C ALA A 208 -25.83 -13.65 -22.18
N VAL A 209 -25.07 -14.65 -22.61
CA VAL A 209 -24.02 -15.26 -21.80
C VAL A 209 -22.95 -14.20 -21.70
N PHE A 210 -22.75 -13.66 -20.49
CA PHE A 210 -21.64 -12.76 -20.24
C PHE A 210 -20.36 -13.53 -20.57
N THR A 211 -19.66 -13.06 -21.60
CA THR A 211 -18.37 -13.62 -22.00
C THR A 211 -17.33 -12.67 -21.43
N GLU A 212 -16.43 -13.18 -20.60
CA GLU A 212 -15.33 -12.34 -20.10
C GLU A 212 -14.53 -11.81 -21.29
N PRO A 213 -14.22 -10.49 -21.33
CA PRO A 213 -13.40 -9.93 -22.40
C PRO A 213 -12.01 -10.57 -22.38
N ASN A 214 -11.53 -11.00 -23.54
CA ASN A 214 -10.17 -11.49 -23.69
C ASN A 214 -9.22 -10.29 -23.68
N ILE A 215 -8.60 -10.02 -22.53
CA ILE A 215 -7.68 -8.89 -22.33
C ILE A 215 -6.26 -9.38 -22.56
N ASP A 216 -5.54 -8.73 -23.49
CA ASP A 216 -4.13 -8.99 -23.73
C ASP A 216 -3.24 -8.20 -22.75
N TYR A 217 -3.04 -8.77 -21.56
CA TYR A 217 -2.12 -8.23 -20.56
C TYR A 217 -0.64 -8.23 -21.01
N GLY A 218 -0.30 -9.02 -22.04
CA GLY A 218 1.06 -9.08 -22.60
C GLY A 218 1.45 -7.81 -23.36
N SER A 219 0.46 -7.10 -23.91
CA SER A 219 0.66 -5.83 -24.63
C SER A 219 1.13 -4.67 -23.74
N VAL A 220 0.87 -4.73 -22.44
CA VAL A 220 1.28 -3.70 -21.47
C VAL A 220 2.75 -3.88 -21.14
N ARG A 221 3.59 -2.92 -21.54
CA ARG A 221 5.02 -2.90 -21.19
C ARG A 221 5.17 -2.71 -19.68
N SER A 222 5.88 -3.61 -19.01
CA SER A 222 6.12 -3.58 -17.56
C SER A 222 7.55 -4.00 -17.23
N TYR A 223 8.10 -3.49 -16.12
CA TYR A 223 9.38 -3.95 -15.56
C TYR A 223 9.26 -5.28 -14.79
N PHE A 224 8.03 -5.71 -14.53
CA PHE A 224 7.69 -6.88 -13.75
C PHE A 224 7.08 -8.01 -14.58
N THR A 225 7.24 -9.23 -14.09
CA THR A 225 6.68 -10.47 -14.66
C THR A 225 5.83 -11.27 -13.69
N GLY A 226 5.72 -10.82 -12.44
CA GLY A 226 4.88 -11.45 -11.42
C GLY A 226 4.54 -10.49 -10.29
N CYS A 227 3.56 -10.88 -9.49
CA CYS A 227 3.17 -10.21 -8.26
C CYS A 227 2.68 -11.27 -7.27
N ALA A 228 3.07 -11.15 -6.00
CA ALA A 228 2.62 -12.02 -4.92
C ALA A 228 2.22 -11.17 -3.71
N VAL A 229 1.18 -11.59 -2.99
CA VAL A 229 0.83 -11.03 -1.68
C VAL A 229 1.61 -11.80 -0.62
N LEU A 230 2.51 -11.12 0.09
CA LEU A 230 3.26 -11.70 1.21
C LEU A 230 2.41 -11.79 2.48
N THR A 231 1.58 -10.77 2.70
CA THR A 231 0.52 -10.80 3.70
C THR A 231 -0.59 -9.83 3.34
N ASP A 232 -1.83 -10.26 3.52
CA ASP A 232 -3.04 -9.45 3.59
C ASP A 232 -3.62 -9.47 5.02
N PHE A 233 -2.78 -9.80 6.00
CA PHE A 233 -3.12 -9.89 7.41
C PHE A 233 -4.22 -10.90 7.70
N CYS A 234 -4.06 -12.10 7.11
CA CYS A 234 -5.01 -13.22 7.17
C CYS A 234 -6.35 -12.86 6.52
N GLY A 235 -6.36 -12.30 5.31
CA GLY A 235 -7.59 -11.79 4.71
C GLY A 235 -8.24 -10.69 5.54
N GLY A 236 -7.41 -9.85 6.15
CA GLY A 236 -7.79 -8.72 6.99
C GLY A 236 -8.24 -9.06 8.42
N GLU A 237 -8.18 -10.32 8.89
CA GLU A 237 -8.60 -10.64 10.27
C GLU A 237 -7.85 -9.83 11.33
N LEU A 238 -6.53 -9.64 11.14
CA LEU A 238 -5.71 -8.89 12.12
C LEU A 238 -6.01 -7.38 12.12
N LEU A 239 -6.74 -6.90 11.12
CA LEU A 239 -7.11 -5.49 10.93
C LEU A 239 -8.52 -5.20 11.47
N ARG A 240 -9.38 -6.23 11.57
CA ARG A 240 -10.78 -6.12 12.02
C ARG A 240 -10.88 -5.80 13.50
N ASP A 241 -11.92 -5.03 13.85
CA ASP A 241 -12.27 -4.67 15.22
C ASP A 241 -11.15 -3.98 16.01
N LYS A 242 -10.19 -3.37 15.31
CA LYS A 242 -9.10 -2.59 15.91
C LYS A 242 -9.39 -1.08 15.86
N PRO A 243 -8.80 -0.29 16.77
CA PRO A 243 -8.93 1.19 16.77
C PRO A 243 -8.46 1.86 15.46
N TRP A 244 -7.60 1.18 14.69
CA TRP A 244 -7.02 1.63 13.44
C TRP A 244 -7.70 1.03 12.20
N LEU A 245 -8.88 0.40 12.32
CA LEU A 245 -9.57 -0.25 11.20
C LEU A 245 -9.63 0.65 9.95
N ASN A 246 -10.03 1.90 10.13
CA ASN A 246 -10.16 2.87 9.03
C ASN A 246 -8.83 3.38 8.47
N ALA A 247 -7.69 2.99 9.05
CA ALA A 247 -6.35 3.36 8.60
C ALA A 247 -5.69 2.26 7.76
N PHE A 248 -6.06 0.99 8.01
CA PHE A 248 -5.41 -0.18 7.43
C PHE A 248 -6.38 -1.21 6.83
N SER A 249 -7.69 -0.91 6.75
CA SER A 249 -8.73 -1.89 6.35
C SER A 249 -8.45 -2.64 5.04
N ASP A 250 -7.74 -2.02 4.11
CA ASP A 250 -7.32 -2.61 2.85
C ASP A 250 -5.80 -2.69 2.71
N LEU A 251 -5.02 -2.71 3.79
CA LEU A 251 -3.55 -2.77 3.71
C LEU A 251 -3.07 -4.20 3.40
N ALA A 252 -2.07 -4.34 2.54
CA ALA A 252 -1.38 -5.59 2.26
C ALA A 252 0.07 -5.34 1.80
N LEU A 253 0.96 -6.30 2.08
CA LEU A 253 2.33 -6.29 1.59
C LEU A 253 2.43 -7.15 0.32
N HIS A 254 2.86 -6.52 -0.77
CA HIS A 254 3.07 -7.15 -2.06
C HIS A 254 4.56 -7.26 -2.38
N ARG A 255 4.91 -8.31 -3.12
CA ARG A 255 6.21 -8.48 -3.77
C ARG A 255 6.01 -8.48 -5.28
N ILE A 256 6.64 -7.53 -5.97
CA ILE A 256 6.60 -7.43 -7.43
C ILE A 256 7.87 -8.06 -8.01
N GLU A 257 7.68 -9.10 -8.82
CA GLU A 257 8.76 -9.92 -9.35
C GLU A 257 9.29 -9.36 -10.66
N LEU A 258 10.62 -9.26 -10.73
CA LEU A 258 11.36 -8.64 -11.80
C LEU A 258 11.38 -9.53 -13.05
N GLY A 259 11.21 -8.94 -14.24
CA GLY A 259 11.43 -9.67 -15.48
C GLY A 259 12.89 -10.07 -15.65
N VAL A 260 13.14 -11.31 -16.07
CA VAL A 260 14.47 -11.81 -16.43
C VAL A 260 14.98 -10.95 -17.61
N GLY A 261 15.88 -10.02 -17.32
CA GLY A 261 16.35 -9.00 -18.28
C GLY A 261 16.90 -7.72 -17.66
N GLN A 262 16.72 -7.50 -16.35
CA GLN A 262 17.32 -6.36 -15.63
C GLN A 262 18.12 -6.75 -14.37
N ALA A 263 18.31 -8.04 -14.12
CA ALA A 263 19.19 -8.52 -13.06
C ALA A 263 20.54 -8.96 -13.67
N GLY A 264 21.57 -8.11 -13.51
CA GLY A 264 22.97 -8.53 -13.59
C GLY A 264 23.79 -7.93 -14.72
N ASP A 265 24.43 -6.79 -14.45
CA ASP A 265 25.77 -6.48 -14.97
C ASP A 265 26.65 -5.82 -13.89
N THR A 266 26.49 -6.27 -12.64
CA THR A 266 27.34 -5.89 -11.49
C THR A 266 27.89 -7.13 -10.81
N ALA A 267 28.57 -7.97 -11.57
CA ALA A 267 29.44 -9.01 -11.04
C ALA A 267 30.54 -9.35 -12.05
N ASN A 268 31.50 -8.43 -12.23
CA ASN A 268 32.94 -8.71 -12.44
C ASN A 268 33.67 -7.47 -12.96
N SER A 269 34.27 -6.71 -12.07
CA SER A 269 35.47 -5.92 -12.37
C SER A 269 36.20 -5.69 -11.04
N ILE A 270 37.05 -6.66 -10.73
CA ILE A 270 38.28 -6.46 -9.96
C ILE A 270 39.35 -6.02 -10.96
#